data_AF-K2NGJ5-F1
#
_entry.id   AF-K2NGJ5-F1
#
_cell.length_a   1.000
_cell.length_b   1.000
_cell.length_c   1.000
_cell.angle_alpha   90.00
_cell.angle_beta   90.00
_cell.angle_gamma   90.00
#
_symmetry.space_group_name_H-M   'P 1'
#
loop_
_entity.id
_entity.type
_entity.pdbx_description
1 polymer ?
#
loop_
_entity_poly.entity_id
_entity_poly.type
_entity_poly.pdbx_seq_one_letter_code
_entity_poly.pdbx_strand_id
1 'polypeptide(L)'
;MSFYLLACTDIRGEKVNVELPFREPPPVLAELYRTLEYVFRGEENDFITKQVEKSTRPSEPFTVSRVQRYEADTQAWVELTDVRQLRVHDQLYVFRKHATKADISTRRDIPAPRSSLYFSGLRSLDVAKLDAEHGMGPNHTENKSPSTPTIPYLVQQPGASFGTRSDNRRTTNDFSNPTPVYHANSSGGVASNGALVPATEHGRNVYSGLTEGITPEQVDVVFAVGDSNQRGYLTVRDLQGIFHACQIQFPMDVVEELHCFFAKEKRGEAVMTHQDFHDFAREFVQTVSVAYLRLGIHERQKVIEQEQRENAAAVDELQVQKKVLEERLEAVQRQLTKEQEKKARLRNELGELERANDPDYREQEQRLLNKEFSVFQYRQKLHQEENDYEQLAAERRRRAPSMALGNLPTQNGGYSCRPRE
;
A
#
# COMPACT_ATOMS: atom_id res chain seq x y z
N MET A 1 -16.81 11.81 18.41
CA MET A 1 -15.86 11.19 17.46
C MET A 1 -14.47 11.36 18.03
N SER A 2 -13.56 10.40 17.87
CA SER A 2 -12.17 10.54 18.32
C SER A 2 -11.35 11.36 17.32
N PHE A 3 -10.45 12.19 17.83
CA PHE A 3 -9.54 13.05 17.05
C PHE A 3 -8.14 12.41 17.07
N TYR A 4 -7.78 11.74 15.99
CA TYR A 4 -6.48 11.07 15.86
C TYR A 4 -5.44 12.03 15.28
N LEU A 5 -4.24 12.03 15.86
CA LEU A 5 -3.05 12.62 15.25
C LEU A 5 -1.99 11.54 15.06
N LEU A 6 -1.21 11.63 13.99
CA LEU A 6 -0.04 10.78 13.77
C LEU A 6 1.19 11.63 14.09
N ALA A 7 2.09 11.16 14.94
CA ALA A 7 3.28 11.91 15.34
C ALA A 7 4.52 11.06 15.19
N CYS A 8 5.49 11.54 14.41
CA CYS A 8 6.78 10.89 14.25
C CYS A 8 7.94 11.74 14.77
N THR A 9 9.00 11.07 15.22
CA THR A 9 10.25 11.67 15.66
C THR A 9 11.40 10.67 15.49
N ASP A 10 12.64 11.16 15.55
CA ASP A 10 13.83 10.32 15.62
C ASP A 10 14.23 10.12 17.09
N ILE A 11 14.43 8.87 17.50
CA ILE A 11 14.95 8.49 18.82
C ILE A 11 16.10 7.52 18.60
N ARG A 12 17.31 7.90 19.05
CA ARG A 12 18.51 7.03 19.02
C ARG A 12 18.83 6.40 17.65
N GLY A 13 18.54 7.10 16.56
CA GLY A 13 18.80 6.63 15.19
C GLY A 13 17.64 5.86 14.56
N GLU A 14 16.54 5.66 15.26
CA GLU A 14 15.33 5.01 14.75
C GLU A 14 14.17 6.02 14.61
N LYS A 15 13.41 5.93 13.50
CA LYS A 15 12.15 6.66 13.38
C LYS A 15 11.06 5.94 14.13
N VAL A 16 10.38 6.67 15.00
CA VAL A 16 9.19 6.23 15.72
C VAL A 16 8.00 7.01 15.14
N ASN A 17 6.91 6.35 14.77
CA ASN A 17 5.65 6.98 14.38
C ASN A 17 4.51 6.42 15.24
N VAL A 18 3.82 7.29 15.97
CA VAL A 18 2.77 6.92 16.93
C VAL A 18 1.43 7.56 16.60
N GLU A 19 0.37 6.79 16.81
CA GLU A 19 -1.02 7.24 16.73
C GLU A 19 -1.49 7.72 18.12
N LEU A 20 -2.09 8.91 18.15
CA LEU A 20 -2.48 9.63 19.36
C LEU A 20 -4.00 9.89 19.35
N PRO A 21 -4.83 9.07 20.04
CA PRO A 21 -6.29 9.17 20.03
C PRO A 21 -6.83 10.19 21.05
N PHE A 22 -6.84 11.47 20.68
CA PHE A 22 -7.49 12.51 21.48
C PHE A 22 -9.03 12.37 21.46
N ARG A 23 -9.71 12.88 22.49
CA ARG A 23 -11.18 12.97 22.51
C ARG A 23 -11.66 14.11 21.62
N GLU A 24 -10.98 15.24 21.72
CA GLU A 24 -11.21 16.50 21.02
C GLU A 24 -9.83 17.08 20.65
N PRO A 25 -9.71 18.00 19.68
CA PRO A 25 -8.44 18.67 19.39
C PRO A 25 -7.87 19.35 20.64
N PRO A 26 -6.55 19.33 20.88
CA PRO A 26 -5.96 20.02 22.02
C PRO A 26 -6.36 21.51 22.05
N PRO A 27 -6.69 22.10 23.21
CA PRO A 27 -7.15 23.49 23.27
C PRO A 27 -6.02 24.50 22.97
N VAL A 28 -4.77 24.15 23.26
CA VAL A 28 -3.58 25.01 23.05
C VAL A 28 -2.34 24.19 22.67
N LEU A 29 -1.42 24.78 21.91
CA LEU A 29 -0.17 24.11 21.48
C LEU A 29 0.69 23.63 22.65
N ALA A 30 0.68 24.35 23.77
CA ALA A 30 1.42 23.97 24.97
C ALA A 30 0.94 22.63 25.56
N GLU A 31 -0.34 22.27 25.38
CA GLU A 31 -0.87 20.98 25.83
C GLU A 31 -0.43 19.87 24.87
N LEU A 32 -0.56 20.08 23.56
CA LEU A 32 -0.02 19.17 22.55
C LEU A 32 1.46 18.89 22.78
N TYR A 33 2.28 19.92 23.03
CA TYR A 33 3.71 19.75 23.28
C TYR A 33 3.96 18.93 24.56
N ARG A 34 3.23 19.18 25.65
CA ARG A 34 3.31 18.35 26.88
C ARG A 34 2.93 16.90 26.64
N THR A 35 1.88 16.64 25.86
CA THR A 35 1.46 15.28 25.48
C THR A 35 2.55 14.58 24.66
N LEU A 36 3.09 15.26 23.64
CA LEU A 36 4.16 14.72 22.79
C LEU A 36 5.44 14.45 23.59
N GLU A 37 5.85 15.36 24.48
CA GLU A 37 6.99 15.14 25.38
C GLU A 37 6.77 13.94 26.31
N TYR A 38 5.61 13.83 26.93
CA TYR A 38 5.30 12.70 27.82
C TYR A 38 5.35 11.35 27.08
N VAL A 39 4.69 11.28 25.91
CA VAL A 39 4.67 10.07 25.08
C VAL A 39 6.07 9.69 24.62
N PHE A 40 6.83 10.62 24.01
CA PHE A 40 8.14 10.29 23.47
C PHE A 40 9.23 10.09 24.54
N ARG A 41 9.09 10.65 25.75
CA ARG A 41 9.93 10.24 26.90
C ARG A 41 9.65 8.80 27.30
N GLY A 42 8.37 8.38 27.29
CA GLY A 42 7.99 6.99 27.49
C GLY A 42 8.65 6.08 26.46
N GLU A 43 8.47 6.38 25.18
CA GLU A 43 9.08 5.62 24.08
C GLU A 43 10.62 5.60 24.18
N GLU A 44 11.29 6.72 24.49
CA GLU A 44 12.75 6.77 24.69
C GLU A 44 13.21 5.87 25.86
N ASN A 45 12.47 5.84 26.97
CA ASN A 45 12.74 4.94 28.10
C ASN A 45 12.53 3.45 27.72
N ASP A 46 11.53 3.17 26.88
CA ASP A 46 11.26 1.84 26.35
C ASP A 46 12.40 1.35 25.41
N PHE A 47 12.98 2.26 24.63
CA PHE A 47 14.19 1.97 23.85
C PHE A 47 15.43 1.75 24.73
N ILE A 48 15.59 2.54 25.79
CA ILE A 48 16.69 2.39 26.78
C ILE A 48 16.63 1.02 27.48
N THR A 49 15.43 0.56 27.88
CA THR A 49 15.28 -0.71 28.60
C THR A 49 15.38 -1.93 27.68
N LYS A 50 14.95 -1.83 26.42
CA LYS A 50 15.04 -2.92 25.44
C LYS A 50 16.44 -3.09 24.85
N GLN A 51 17.17 -1.98 24.59
CA GLN A 51 18.57 -2.04 24.19
C GLN A 51 19.49 -2.12 25.42
N VAL A 52 19.47 -3.28 26.07
CA VAL A 52 20.46 -3.68 27.07
C VAL A 52 21.87 -3.54 26.45
N GLU A 53 22.74 -2.76 27.10
CA GLU A 53 24.18 -2.66 26.80
C GLU A 53 24.62 -2.10 25.42
N LYS A 54 24.05 -0.98 24.97
CA LYS A 54 24.82 -0.06 24.09
C LYS A 54 25.07 1.29 24.74
N SER A 55 26.28 1.42 25.27
CA SER A 55 26.80 2.61 25.94
C SER A 55 26.89 3.79 24.98
N THR A 56 25.86 4.63 25.03
CA THR A 56 25.88 6.01 24.55
C THR A 56 25.34 6.89 25.67
N ARG A 57 25.94 8.09 25.82
CA ARG A 57 25.71 9.00 26.97
C ARG A 57 24.22 9.15 27.32
N PRO A 58 23.87 9.37 28.60
CA PRO A 58 22.50 9.74 28.97
C PRO A 58 22.07 10.95 28.15
N SER A 59 21.08 10.76 27.29
CA SER A 59 20.43 11.82 26.54
C SER A 59 19.63 12.69 27.51
N GLU A 60 19.67 14.01 27.32
CA GLU A 60 18.78 14.92 28.07
C GLU A 60 17.32 14.51 27.83
N PRO A 61 16.41 14.63 28.81
CA PRO A 61 15.01 14.21 28.64
C PRO A 61 14.39 14.77 27.35
N PHE A 62 13.69 13.93 26.58
CA PHE A 62 13.06 14.35 25.33
C PHE A 62 12.24 15.63 25.53
N THR A 63 12.58 16.67 24.77
CA THR A 63 11.96 18.00 24.82
C THR A 63 11.69 18.49 23.40
N VAL A 64 10.51 19.04 23.18
CA VAL A 64 10.04 19.48 21.87
C VAL A 64 10.62 20.86 21.55
N SER A 65 11.29 20.98 20.42
CA SER A 65 11.78 22.25 19.88
C SER A 65 10.72 22.95 19.04
N ARG A 66 10.10 22.19 18.14
CA ARG A 66 9.07 22.61 17.18
C ARG A 66 8.36 21.38 16.64
N VAL A 67 7.16 21.59 16.11
CA VAL A 67 6.38 20.57 15.41
C VAL A 67 6.09 21.07 14.00
N GLN A 68 6.30 20.20 13.01
CA GLN A 68 5.87 20.44 11.64
C GLN A 68 4.71 19.50 11.30
N ARG A 69 3.77 19.99 10.49
CA ARG A 69 2.63 19.25 9.95
C ARG A 69 2.88 18.99 8.47
N TYR A 70 2.67 17.77 8.01
CA TYR A 70 2.67 17.47 6.58
C TYR A 70 1.35 17.92 5.96
N GLU A 71 1.42 18.78 4.96
CA GLU A 71 0.26 19.24 4.22
C GLU A 71 0.16 18.48 2.91
N ALA A 72 -0.86 17.61 2.79
CA ALA A 72 -1.04 16.74 1.64
C ALA A 72 -1.26 17.50 0.32
N ASP A 73 -1.95 18.65 0.40
CA ASP A 73 -2.30 19.49 -0.76
C ASP A 73 -1.06 20.15 -1.41
N THR A 74 -0.08 20.55 -0.60
CA THR A 74 1.16 21.21 -1.03
C THR A 74 2.37 20.27 -1.06
N GLN A 75 2.22 19.04 -0.57
CA GLN A 75 3.27 18.03 -0.38
C GLN A 75 4.47 18.55 0.44
N ALA A 76 4.22 19.47 1.36
CA ALA A 76 5.24 20.20 2.11
C ALA A 76 5.08 20.04 3.63
N TRP A 77 6.20 20.18 4.35
CA TRP A 77 6.21 20.28 5.80
C TRP A 77 6.10 21.74 6.23
N VAL A 78 5.01 22.09 6.92
CA VAL A 78 4.72 23.43 7.41
C VAL A 78 4.86 23.47 8.93
N GLU A 79 5.44 24.53 9.49
CA GLU A 79 5.55 24.68 10.95
C GLU A 79 4.19 24.94 11.59
N LEU A 80 3.87 24.19 12.65
CA LEU A 80 2.57 24.25 13.32
C LEU A 80 2.53 25.44 14.28
N THR A 81 1.79 26.49 13.91
CA THR A 81 1.73 27.75 14.68
C THR A 81 0.42 27.96 15.44
N ASP A 82 -0.63 27.19 15.14
CA ASP A 82 -1.91 27.16 15.88
C ASP A 82 -2.49 25.74 15.83
N VAL A 83 -3.10 25.26 16.91
CA VAL A 83 -3.78 23.94 16.94
C VAL A 83 -4.96 23.90 15.98
N ARG A 84 -5.57 25.06 15.67
CA ARG A 84 -6.67 25.17 14.69
C ARG A 84 -6.28 24.73 13.27
N GLN A 85 -4.99 24.57 12.99
CA GLN A 85 -4.46 24.05 11.73
C GLN A 85 -4.55 22.52 11.63
N LEU A 86 -4.77 21.82 12.76
CA LEU A 86 -4.81 20.36 12.81
C LEU A 86 -6.16 19.79 12.36
N ARG A 87 -6.07 18.72 11.57
CA ARG A 87 -7.16 17.88 11.10
C ARG A 87 -6.97 16.44 11.61
N VAL A 88 -8.03 15.64 11.52
CA VAL A 88 -8.00 14.23 11.90
C VAL A 88 -7.05 13.47 10.95
N HIS A 89 -6.13 12.70 11.52
CA HIS A 89 -5.05 11.95 10.86
C HIS A 89 -3.96 12.81 10.19
N ASP A 90 -3.80 14.08 10.57
CA ASP A 90 -2.61 14.84 10.17
C ASP A 90 -1.33 14.17 10.69
N GLN A 91 -0.32 14.07 9.81
CA GLN A 91 1.01 13.59 10.16
C GLN A 91 1.89 14.75 10.64
N LEU A 92 2.40 14.61 11.86
CA LEU A 92 3.29 15.54 12.52
C LEU A 92 4.72 14.99 12.56
N TYR A 93 5.71 15.87 12.40
CA TYR A 93 7.12 15.62 12.67
C TYR A 93 7.56 16.46 13.87
N VAL A 94 8.08 15.79 14.90
CA VAL A 94 8.43 16.41 16.18
C VAL A 94 9.94 16.48 16.30
N PHE A 95 10.48 17.70 16.37
CA PHE A 95 11.92 17.93 16.46
C PHE A 95 12.36 18.03 17.93
N ARG A 96 13.34 17.23 18.34
CA ARG A 96 13.99 17.31 19.66
C ARG A 96 14.87 18.57 19.74
N LYS A 97 14.80 19.31 20.86
CA LYS A 97 15.53 20.58 21.07
C LYS A 97 17.06 20.42 21.06
N HIS A 98 17.55 19.29 21.57
CA HIS A 98 18.98 18.99 21.68
C HIS A 98 19.32 17.68 20.95
N ALA A 99 18.82 17.52 19.71
CA ALA A 99 19.11 16.37 18.86
C ALA A 99 20.60 16.28 18.50
N THR A 100 21.22 15.15 18.80
CA THR A 100 22.58 14.81 18.36
C THR A 100 22.55 14.03 17.05
N LYS A 101 23.72 13.85 16.41
CA LYS A 101 23.85 12.97 15.23
C LYS A 101 23.49 11.50 15.53
N ALA A 102 23.51 11.08 16.80
CA ALA A 102 23.12 9.73 17.21
C ALA A 102 21.59 9.60 17.42
N ASP A 103 20.86 10.70 17.51
CA ASP A 103 19.40 10.69 17.60
C ASP A 103 18.75 10.55 16.23
N ILE A 104 19.31 11.22 15.22
CA ILE A 104 18.74 11.34 13.86
C ILE A 104 18.81 9.99 13.13
N SER A 105 17.69 9.51 12.60
CA SER A 105 17.67 8.28 11.82
C SER A 105 18.27 8.45 10.42
N THR A 106 18.98 7.42 9.96
CA THR A 106 19.49 7.32 8.59
C THR A 106 18.40 6.97 7.56
N ARG A 107 17.28 6.39 8.02
CA ARG A 107 16.12 6.09 7.18
C ARG A 107 15.43 7.39 6.77
N ARG A 108 14.96 7.49 5.53
CA ARG A 108 14.17 8.66 5.07
C ARG A 108 12.68 8.48 5.36
N ASP A 109 12.16 7.29 5.11
CA ASP A 109 10.73 7.02 5.13
C ASP A 109 10.18 6.91 6.56
N ILE A 110 8.98 7.45 6.77
CA ILE A 110 8.28 7.38 8.05
C ILE A 110 7.59 6.00 8.14
N PRO A 111 7.79 5.21 9.21
CA PRO A 111 7.13 3.91 9.35
C PRO A 111 5.62 4.06 9.57
N ALA A 112 4.89 2.97 9.36
CA ALA A 112 3.45 2.91 9.65
C ALA A 112 3.17 3.31 11.12
N PRO A 113 2.15 4.12 11.39
CA PRO A 113 1.83 4.56 12.74
C PRO A 113 1.37 3.39 13.61
N ARG A 114 1.84 3.34 14.86
CA ARG A 114 1.41 2.37 15.87
C ARG A 114 0.82 3.07 17.10
N SER A 115 -0.08 2.43 17.82
CA SER A 115 -0.55 2.96 19.11
C SER A 115 0.61 3.01 20.12
N SER A 116 0.70 4.10 20.90
CA SER A 116 1.65 4.21 22.00
C SER A 116 1.03 3.76 23.34
N LEU A 117 1.76 2.94 24.10
CA LEU A 117 1.37 2.55 25.46
C LEU A 117 1.33 3.77 26.41
N TYR A 118 2.15 4.78 26.12
CA TYR A 118 2.32 5.97 26.97
C TYR A 118 1.21 7.00 26.80
N PHE A 119 0.46 6.97 25.70
CA PHE A 119 -0.68 7.89 25.55
C PHE A 119 -1.81 7.59 26.55
N SER A 120 -2.02 6.32 26.89
CA SER A 120 -3.05 5.91 27.86
C SER A 120 -2.75 6.37 29.29
N GLY A 121 -1.47 6.48 29.67
CA GLY A 121 -1.04 6.84 31.03
C GLY A 121 -1.42 8.26 31.46
N LEU A 122 -1.47 9.21 30.52
CA LEU A 122 -1.88 10.60 30.76
C LEU A 122 -3.29 10.69 31.37
N ARG A 123 -4.23 9.86 30.91
CA ARG A 123 -5.63 9.93 31.39
C ARG A 123 -5.82 9.48 32.84
N SER A 124 -4.93 8.64 33.37
CA SER A 124 -4.98 8.24 34.78
C SER A 124 -4.41 9.32 35.72
N LEU A 125 -3.52 10.18 35.22
CA LEU A 125 -2.89 11.26 35.99
C LEU A 125 -3.86 12.42 36.25
N ASP A 126 -4.66 12.83 35.26
CA ASP A 126 -5.62 13.94 35.45
C ASP A 126 -6.78 13.58 36.39
N VAL A 127 -7.22 12.31 36.42
CA VAL A 127 -8.24 11.85 37.37
C VAL A 127 -7.67 11.84 38.80
N ALA A 128 -6.48 11.28 38.99
CA ALA A 128 -5.83 11.24 40.31
C ALA A 128 -5.51 12.63 40.87
N LYS A 129 -5.38 13.66 40.02
CA LYS A 129 -5.10 15.03 40.45
C LYS A 129 -6.34 15.79 40.91
N LEU A 130 -7.52 15.46 40.39
CA LEU A 130 -8.79 16.07 40.82
C LEU A 130 -9.25 15.56 42.19
N ASP A 131 -8.99 14.30 42.52
CA ASP A 131 -9.30 13.72 43.84
C ASP A 131 -8.33 14.21 44.95
N ALA A 132 -7.15 14.73 44.59
CA ALA A 132 -6.13 15.15 45.54
C ALA A 132 -6.28 16.60 46.08
N GLU A 133 -7.06 17.47 45.42
CA GLU A 133 -7.21 18.87 45.83
C GLU A 133 -8.43 19.15 46.75
N HIS A 134 -9.23 18.13 47.09
CA HIS A 134 -10.43 18.29 47.94
C HIS A 134 -10.27 17.81 49.40
N GLY A 135 -9.05 17.52 49.87
CA GLY A 135 -8.85 16.98 51.21
C GLY A 135 -7.50 17.31 51.86
N MET A 136 -7.32 18.54 52.36
CA MET A 136 -6.30 18.88 53.36
C MET A 136 -6.69 20.15 54.14
N GLY A 137 -7.39 19.95 55.27
CA GLY A 137 -7.37 20.89 56.39
C GLY A 137 -6.13 20.61 57.27
N PRO A 138 -5.50 21.62 57.90
CA PRO A 138 -4.17 21.46 58.48
C PRO A 138 -4.19 20.81 59.86
N ASN A 139 -3.19 19.97 60.17
CA ASN A 139 -2.33 20.08 61.35
C ASN A 139 -1.27 18.95 61.46
N HIS A 140 -0.21 19.25 62.22
CA HIS A 140 0.79 18.34 62.83
C HIS A 140 1.93 17.69 61.99
N THR A 141 3.08 18.38 62.05
CA THR A 141 4.37 17.92 62.63
C THR A 141 4.93 16.50 62.40
N GLU A 142 6.21 16.52 61.96
CA GLU A 142 7.33 15.58 62.27
C GLU A 142 7.57 14.27 61.46
N ASN A 143 8.73 14.27 60.80
CA ASN A 143 9.77 13.23 60.82
C ASN A 143 9.42 11.75 60.50
N LYS A 144 9.70 11.31 59.26
CA LYS A 144 10.77 10.33 58.91
C LYS A 144 10.66 9.77 57.47
N SER A 145 11.80 9.61 56.81
CA SER A 145 12.00 8.78 55.61
C SER A 145 12.18 7.29 55.98
N PRO A 146 12.34 6.36 55.03
CA PRO A 146 11.56 6.09 53.81
C PRO A 146 11.12 4.61 53.74
N SER A 147 10.32 4.20 52.75
CA SER A 147 10.23 2.79 52.32
C SER A 147 9.72 2.59 50.89
N THR A 148 10.28 1.57 50.24
CA THR A 148 10.09 1.15 48.84
C THR A 148 8.72 0.49 48.60
N PRO A 149 8.06 0.69 47.44
CA PRO A 149 6.92 -0.13 47.04
C PRO A 149 7.36 -1.47 46.42
N THR A 150 6.87 -2.56 47.00
CA THR A 150 7.05 -3.94 46.53
C THR A 150 6.22 -4.23 45.27
N ILE A 151 6.82 -4.87 44.26
CA ILE A 151 6.10 -5.39 43.08
C ILE A 151 5.51 -6.77 43.42
N PRO A 152 4.20 -7.02 43.23
CA PRO A 152 3.63 -8.36 43.31
C PRO A 152 3.94 -9.16 42.04
N TYR A 153 4.52 -10.35 42.21
CA TYR A 153 4.58 -11.36 41.15
C TYR A 153 3.18 -11.88 40.82
N LEU A 154 2.86 -12.03 39.53
CA LEU A 154 1.70 -12.83 39.10
C LEU A 154 2.19 -14.22 38.67
N VAL A 155 1.70 -15.24 39.39
CA VAL A 155 2.06 -16.65 39.18
C VAL A 155 1.10 -17.31 38.18
N GLN A 156 1.64 -18.13 37.28
CA GLN A 156 0.88 -19.01 36.39
C GLN A 156 0.11 -20.09 37.17
N GLN A 157 -1.05 -20.55 36.70
CA GLN A 157 -1.33 -22.00 36.55
C GLN A 157 -2.57 -22.29 35.67
N PRO A 158 -2.75 -23.54 35.18
CA PRO A 158 -3.65 -23.89 34.06
C PRO A 158 -4.89 -24.75 34.47
N GLY A 159 -5.80 -25.07 33.52
CA GLY A 159 -6.79 -26.15 33.76
C GLY A 159 -7.93 -26.37 32.74
N ALA A 160 -7.78 -27.39 31.89
CA ALA A 160 -8.78 -28.37 31.40
C ALA A 160 -10.27 -28.03 31.06
N SER A 161 -10.61 -28.17 29.77
CA SER A 161 -11.59 -29.14 29.18
C SER A 161 -12.89 -29.54 29.91
N PHE A 162 -14.04 -29.29 29.26
CA PHE A 162 -15.15 -30.23 28.96
C PHE A 162 -15.76 -29.79 27.60
N GLY A 163 -16.23 -30.62 26.65
CA GLY A 163 -17.30 -31.64 26.74
C GLY A 163 -18.68 -30.93 26.72
N THR A 164 -19.65 -31.16 25.82
CA THR A 164 -19.96 -32.28 24.90
C THR A 164 -21.19 -31.93 24.02
N ARG A 165 -21.36 -32.53 22.82
CA ARG A 165 -22.62 -33.16 22.28
C ARG A 165 -23.89 -32.27 22.09
N SER A 166 -24.79 -32.43 21.11
CA SER A 166 -24.92 -33.14 19.82
C SER A 166 -26.28 -32.77 19.20
N ASP A 167 -26.56 -33.27 17.98
CA ASP A 167 -27.89 -33.45 17.37
C ASP A 167 -28.67 -32.19 16.93
N ASN A 168 -29.52 -32.20 15.90
CA ASN A 168 -29.70 -32.97 14.66
C ASN A 168 -31.14 -32.63 14.20
N ARG A 169 -31.31 -32.10 12.98
CA ARG A 169 -32.31 -32.51 11.94
C ARG A 169 -32.41 -31.40 10.87
N ARG A 170 -32.27 -31.69 9.56
CA ARG A 170 -33.25 -32.35 8.64
C ARG A 170 -34.59 -31.60 8.66
N THR A 171 -35.18 -31.12 7.56
CA THR A 171 -35.39 -31.65 6.19
C THR A 171 -35.63 -30.48 5.19
N THR A 172 -35.66 -30.56 3.84
CA THR A 172 -35.53 -31.61 2.79
C THR A 172 -35.40 -30.96 1.39
N ASN A 173 -34.87 -31.71 0.41
CA ASN A 173 -35.13 -31.67 -1.05
C ASN A 173 -34.73 -30.39 -1.84
N ASP A 174 -33.76 -30.44 -2.76
CA ASP A 174 -33.64 -31.21 -4.03
C ASP A 174 -34.37 -30.56 -5.22
N PHE A 175 -33.60 -30.16 -6.23
CA PHE A 175 -33.72 -30.70 -7.59
C PHE A 175 -32.41 -30.54 -8.38
N SER A 176 -32.09 -31.55 -9.19
CA SER A 176 -30.90 -31.71 -10.04
C SER A 176 -30.90 -30.76 -11.27
N ASN A 177 -29.82 -30.53 -12.04
CA ASN A 177 -29.08 -31.48 -12.89
C ASN A 177 -27.77 -30.82 -13.49
N PRO A 178 -26.95 -31.43 -14.38
CA PRO A 178 -25.52 -31.60 -14.04
C PRO A 178 -24.45 -31.15 -15.07
N THR A 179 -23.16 -31.27 -14.65
CA THR A 179 -21.91 -31.41 -15.45
C THR A 179 -21.40 -30.20 -16.29
N PRO A 180 -20.09 -30.15 -16.66
CA PRO A 180 -19.02 -31.15 -16.47
C PRO A 180 -17.81 -30.72 -15.62
N VAL A 181 -17.10 -31.73 -15.13
CA VAL A 181 -15.82 -31.62 -14.42
C VAL A 181 -14.67 -31.50 -15.43
N TYR A 182 -13.81 -30.50 -15.27
CA TYR A 182 -12.44 -30.53 -15.79
C TYR A 182 -11.47 -30.79 -14.65
N HIS A 183 -10.81 -31.95 -14.69
CA HIS A 183 -9.65 -32.23 -13.85
C HIS A 183 -8.46 -31.38 -14.33
N ALA A 184 -7.90 -30.57 -13.43
CA ALA A 184 -6.57 -30.00 -13.58
C ALA A 184 -5.77 -30.31 -12.31
N ASN A 185 -4.63 -31.00 -12.48
CA ASN A 185 -3.82 -31.47 -11.37
C ASN A 185 -3.16 -30.31 -10.64
N SER A 186 -3.57 -30.07 -9.39
CA SER A 186 -2.84 -29.19 -8.45
C SER A 186 -1.78 -30.01 -7.72
N SER A 187 -0.69 -30.32 -8.42
CA SER A 187 0.52 -30.94 -7.86
C SER A 187 1.69 -29.99 -8.00
N GLY A 188 2.16 -29.40 -6.89
CA GLY A 188 3.24 -28.41 -6.95
C GLY A 188 3.34 -27.51 -5.73
N GLY A 189 3.21 -28.08 -4.52
CA GLY A 189 3.55 -27.35 -3.31
C GLY A 189 5.06 -27.12 -3.21
N VAL A 190 5.59 -26.12 -3.92
CA VAL A 190 6.95 -25.64 -3.70
C VAL A 190 6.94 -24.80 -2.42
N ALA A 191 7.26 -25.44 -1.31
CA ALA A 191 7.66 -24.75 -0.10
C ALA A 191 8.95 -23.99 -0.41
N SER A 192 8.82 -22.71 -0.80
CA SER A 192 9.96 -21.80 -0.82
C SER A 192 10.35 -21.56 0.64
N ASN A 193 11.30 -22.37 1.11
CA ASN A 193 12.08 -22.07 2.28
C ASN A 193 12.86 -20.79 1.97
N GLY A 194 12.23 -19.65 2.22
CA GLY A 194 12.90 -18.36 2.30
C GLY A 194 13.92 -18.44 3.42
N ALA A 195 15.13 -18.88 3.08
CA ALA A 195 16.25 -18.87 3.99
C ALA A 195 16.39 -17.45 4.52
N LEU A 196 16.43 -17.29 5.85
CA LEU A 196 16.85 -16.03 6.44
C LEU A 196 18.31 -15.82 6.03
N VAL A 197 18.51 -15.08 4.93
CA VAL A 197 19.81 -14.48 4.63
C VAL A 197 20.09 -13.54 5.81
N PRO A 198 21.15 -13.74 6.59
CA PRO A 198 21.51 -12.80 7.62
C PRO A 198 21.89 -11.51 6.92
N ALA A 199 21.11 -10.44 7.13
CA ALA A 199 21.47 -9.09 6.77
C ALA A 199 22.59 -8.60 7.70
N THR A 200 23.75 -9.26 7.63
CA THR A 200 24.98 -8.84 8.29
C THR A 200 25.53 -7.63 7.54
N GLU A 201 24.94 -6.46 7.81
CA GLU A 201 25.54 -5.16 7.53
C GLU A 201 26.81 -4.98 8.38
N HIS A 202 27.84 -5.75 8.06
CA HIS A 202 29.21 -5.41 8.43
C HIS A 202 29.65 -4.27 7.50
N GLY A 203 29.20 -3.06 7.84
CA GLY A 203 29.80 -1.81 7.40
C GLY A 203 31.22 -1.65 7.96
N ARG A 204 32.09 -2.64 7.71
CA ARG A 204 33.54 -2.51 7.93
C ARG A 204 33.98 -1.34 7.08
N ASN A 205 34.46 -0.29 7.75
CA ASN A 205 34.92 0.92 7.11
C ASN A 205 36.14 0.58 6.26
N VAL A 206 35.93 0.37 4.95
CA VAL A 206 36.90 -0.20 4.00
C VAL A 206 38.22 0.58 3.98
N TYR A 207 38.19 1.86 4.37
CA TYR A 207 39.35 2.75 4.44
C TYR A 207 40.09 2.77 5.79
N SER A 208 39.57 2.14 6.86
CA SER A 208 40.26 2.10 8.17
C SER A 208 41.46 1.14 8.20
N GLY A 209 41.58 0.22 7.23
CA GLY A 209 42.64 -0.80 7.22
C GLY A 209 43.99 -0.37 6.65
N LEU A 210 44.15 0.89 6.18
CA LEU A 210 45.41 1.37 5.59
C LEU A 210 46.53 1.64 6.62
N THR A 211 46.21 1.62 7.92
CA THR A 211 47.15 1.88 9.02
C THR A 211 47.43 0.65 9.91
N GLU A 212 46.68 -0.43 9.75
CA GLU A 212 46.99 -1.72 10.38
C GLU A 212 47.86 -2.54 9.42
N GLY A 213 48.83 -3.29 9.95
CA GLY A 213 49.72 -4.13 9.15
C GLY A 213 48.96 -5.23 8.41
N ILE A 214 49.48 -5.64 7.24
CA ILE A 214 48.82 -6.65 6.43
C ILE A 214 48.71 -7.99 7.18
N THR A 215 47.50 -8.55 7.25
CA THR A 215 47.28 -9.85 7.91
C THR A 215 47.60 -11.00 6.95
N PRO A 216 48.00 -12.19 7.44
CA PRO A 216 48.23 -13.35 6.59
C PRO A 216 47.02 -13.68 5.70
N GLU A 217 45.81 -13.57 6.26
CA GLU A 217 44.53 -13.75 5.58
C GLU A 217 44.37 -12.83 4.35
N GLN A 218 44.83 -11.58 4.44
CA GLN A 218 44.78 -10.63 3.31
C GLN A 218 45.75 -11.05 2.19
N VAL A 219 46.92 -11.57 2.56
CA VAL A 219 47.90 -12.12 1.60
C VAL A 219 47.33 -13.36 0.90
N ASP A 220 46.73 -14.27 1.67
CA ASP A 220 46.13 -15.51 1.15
C ASP A 220 45.00 -15.21 0.14
N VAL A 221 44.15 -14.22 0.42
CA VAL A 221 43.10 -13.75 -0.50
C VAL A 221 43.68 -13.20 -1.81
N VAL A 222 44.74 -12.39 -1.74
CA VAL A 222 45.38 -11.85 -2.95
C VAL A 222 46.10 -12.96 -3.74
N PHE A 223 46.74 -13.91 -3.06
CA PHE A 223 47.37 -15.08 -3.70
C PHE A 223 46.34 -15.93 -4.45
N ALA A 224 45.19 -16.20 -3.85
CA ALA A 224 44.13 -17.02 -4.43
C ALA A 224 43.56 -16.46 -5.75
N VAL A 225 43.65 -15.14 -5.98
CA VAL A 225 43.26 -14.52 -7.26
C VAL A 225 44.21 -14.91 -8.39
N GLY A 226 45.52 -15.01 -8.12
CA GLY A 226 46.49 -15.50 -9.10
C GLY A 226 46.42 -17.02 -9.25
N ASP A 227 46.32 -17.75 -8.15
CA ASP A 227 46.21 -19.20 -8.14
C ASP A 227 44.76 -19.71 -8.28
N SER A 228 44.05 -19.16 -9.27
CA SER A 228 42.69 -19.56 -9.66
C SER A 228 42.54 -21.06 -9.97
N ASN A 229 43.64 -21.75 -10.27
CA ASN A 229 43.70 -23.19 -10.56
C ASN A 229 44.16 -24.05 -9.36
N GLN A 230 44.36 -23.45 -8.17
CA GLN A 230 44.76 -24.13 -6.92
C GLN A 230 46.02 -25.01 -7.05
N ARG A 231 47.02 -24.54 -7.81
CA ARG A 231 48.30 -25.23 -8.03
C ARG A 231 49.28 -25.09 -6.86
N GLY A 232 49.04 -24.14 -5.96
CA GLY A 232 49.92 -23.78 -4.83
C GLY A 232 51.13 -22.91 -5.22
N TYR A 233 51.13 -22.35 -6.43
CA TYR A 233 52.20 -21.46 -6.92
C TYR A 233 51.73 -20.52 -8.05
N LEU A 234 52.45 -19.42 -8.21
CA LEU A 234 52.23 -18.38 -9.23
C LEU A 234 53.39 -18.38 -10.23
N THR A 235 53.06 -18.42 -11.51
CA THR A 235 53.97 -18.03 -12.61
C THR A 235 54.00 -16.50 -12.74
N VAL A 236 54.92 -15.95 -13.55
CA VAL A 236 54.96 -14.51 -13.90
C VAL A 236 53.58 -14.03 -14.36
N ARG A 237 52.92 -14.82 -15.22
CA ARG A 237 51.60 -14.50 -15.78
C ARG A 237 50.50 -14.45 -14.72
N ASP A 238 50.58 -15.29 -13.70
CA ASP A 238 49.59 -15.30 -12.61
C ASP A 238 49.78 -14.08 -11.69
N LEU A 239 51.03 -13.71 -11.39
CA LEU A 239 51.36 -12.49 -10.65
C LEU A 239 50.93 -11.23 -11.41
N GLN A 240 51.21 -11.17 -12.72
CA GLN A 240 50.70 -10.13 -13.60
C GLN A 240 49.16 -10.08 -13.60
N GLY A 241 48.51 -11.25 -13.59
CA GLY A 241 47.06 -11.41 -13.49
C GLY A 241 46.48 -10.83 -12.20
N ILE A 242 47.12 -11.04 -11.04
CA ILE A 242 46.75 -10.39 -9.77
C ILE A 242 46.76 -8.87 -9.94
N PHE A 243 47.87 -8.29 -10.43
CA PHE A 243 47.97 -6.84 -10.60
C PHE A 243 46.92 -6.29 -11.57
N HIS A 244 46.66 -6.97 -12.68
CA HIS A 244 45.62 -6.58 -13.65
C HIS A 244 44.21 -6.64 -13.04
N ALA A 245 43.86 -7.72 -12.32
CA ALA A 245 42.60 -7.84 -11.61
C ALA A 245 42.41 -6.75 -10.55
N CYS A 246 43.51 -6.31 -9.92
CA CYS A 246 43.56 -5.21 -8.96
C CYS A 246 43.72 -3.83 -9.62
N GLN A 247 43.72 -3.72 -10.95
CA GLN A 247 43.98 -2.46 -11.69
C GLN A 247 45.31 -1.76 -11.31
N ILE A 248 46.28 -2.52 -10.81
CA ILE A 248 47.63 -2.05 -10.49
C ILE A 248 48.45 -2.17 -11.77
N GLN A 249 49.01 -1.05 -12.24
CA GLN A 249 49.79 -0.99 -13.47
C GLN A 249 51.28 -1.02 -13.12
N PHE A 250 51.94 -2.12 -13.47
CA PHE A 250 53.40 -2.22 -13.51
C PHE A 250 53.84 -2.53 -14.95
N PRO A 251 54.99 -1.99 -15.40
CA PRO A 251 55.67 -2.46 -16.60
C PRO A 251 55.96 -3.97 -16.51
N MET A 252 55.95 -4.67 -17.64
CA MET A 252 56.05 -6.13 -17.64
C MET A 252 57.43 -6.63 -17.19
N ASP A 253 58.47 -5.91 -17.57
CA ASP A 253 59.85 -6.01 -17.08
C ASP A 253 59.92 -5.92 -15.54
N VAL A 254 59.24 -4.95 -14.93
CA VAL A 254 59.19 -4.82 -13.46
C VAL A 254 58.47 -6.01 -12.80
N VAL A 255 57.42 -6.56 -13.43
CA VAL A 255 56.73 -7.76 -12.91
C VAL A 255 57.59 -9.01 -13.07
N GLU A 256 58.36 -9.13 -14.15
CA GLU A 256 59.32 -10.20 -14.38
C GLU A 256 60.48 -10.13 -13.38
N GLU A 257 61.05 -8.96 -13.12
CA GLU A 257 62.11 -8.75 -12.11
C GLU A 257 61.60 -9.08 -10.70
N LEU A 258 60.43 -8.55 -10.31
CA LEU A 258 59.80 -8.88 -9.02
C LEU A 258 59.50 -10.37 -8.89
N HIS A 259 59.00 -11.02 -9.94
CA HIS A 259 58.75 -12.46 -9.91
C HIS A 259 60.06 -13.24 -9.73
N CYS A 260 61.08 -12.96 -10.56
CA CYS A 260 62.38 -13.62 -10.50
C CYS A 260 63.10 -13.46 -9.16
N PHE A 261 62.89 -12.35 -8.44
CA PHE A 261 63.53 -12.11 -7.15
C PHE A 261 63.03 -13.04 -6.04
N PHE A 262 61.71 -13.33 -5.99
CA PHE A 262 61.12 -14.20 -4.96
C PHE A 262 60.89 -15.64 -5.44
N ALA A 263 60.74 -15.87 -6.74
CA ALA A 263 60.48 -17.19 -7.31
C ALA A 263 61.68 -18.13 -7.22
N LYS A 264 61.39 -19.43 -7.11
CA LYS A 264 62.40 -20.50 -7.11
C LYS A 264 62.19 -21.40 -8.31
N GLU A 265 63.28 -21.86 -8.90
CA GLU A 265 63.22 -22.77 -10.05
C GLU A 265 62.65 -24.13 -9.62
N LYS A 266 61.56 -24.55 -10.27
CA LYS A 266 60.88 -25.81 -9.99
C LYS A 266 60.55 -26.49 -11.31
N ARG A 267 61.29 -27.56 -11.64
CA ARG A 267 61.15 -28.33 -12.90
C ARG A 267 61.47 -27.52 -14.17
N GLY A 268 62.39 -26.55 -14.10
CA GLY A 268 62.81 -25.74 -15.25
C GLY A 268 61.96 -24.50 -15.52
N GLU A 269 60.99 -24.18 -14.64
CA GLU A 269 60.22 -22.95 -14.64
C GLU A 269 60.42 -22.23 -13.30
N ALA A 270 60.60 -20.91 -13.33
CA ALA A 270 60.58 -20.10 -12.11
C ALA A 270 59.13 -20.02 -11.60
N VAL A 271 58.89 -20.40 -10.35
CA VAL A 271 57.57 -20.31 -9.72
C VAL A 271 57.65 -19.71 -8.33
N MET A 272 56.70 -18.84 -8.01
CA MET A 272 56.57 -18.23 -6.69
C MET A 272 55.58 -19.07 -5.89
N THR A 273 56.05 -19.81 -4.89
CA THR A 273 55.15 -20.58 -4.02
C THR A 273 54.37 -19.67 -3.07
N HIS A 274 53.37 -20.21 -2.38
CA HIS A 274 52.63 -19.48 -1.34
C HIS A 274 53.56 -18.82 -0.30
N GLN A 275 54.63 -19.51 0.12
CA GLN A 275 55.58 -18.95 1.09
C GLN A 275 56.40 -17.80 0.48
N ASP A 276 56.83 -17.94 -0.77
CA ASP A 276 57.59 -16.90 -1.47
C ASP A 276 56.74 -15.64 -1.70
N PHE A 277 55.44 -15.80 -1.95
CA PHE A 277 54.49 -14.69 -2.04
C PHE A 277 54.22 -14.02 -0.69
N HIS A 278 54.24 -14.77 0.42
CA HIS A 278 54.21 -14.19 1.77
C HIS A 278 55.46 -13.37 2.06
N ASP A 279 56.63 -13.82 1.60
CA ASP A 279 57.87 -13.07 1.76
C ASP A 279 57.86 -11.79 0.89
N PHE A 280 57.37 -11.87 -0.36
CA PHE A 280 57.05 -10.69 -1.19
C PHE A 280 56.09 -9.72 -0.49
N ALA A 281 55.01 -10.21 0.12
CA ALA A 281 54.02 -9.38 0.80
C ALA A 281 54.56 -8.64 2.03
N ARG A 282 55.61 -9.17 2.69
CA ARG A 282 56.31 -8.49 3.79
C ARG A 282 57.18 -7.33 3.31
N GLU A 283 57.79 -7.43 2.13
CA GLU A 283 58.59 -6.35 1.54
C GLU A 283 57.71 -5.30 0.85
N PHE A 284 56.65 -5.74 0.17
CA PHE A 284 55.75 -4.91 -0.64
C PHE A 284 54.35 -4.74 -0.02
N VAL A 285 54.29 -4.54 1.30
CA VAL A 285 53.06 -4.40 2.11
C VAL A 285 52.01 -3.50 1.43
N GLN A 286 52.41 -2.30 1.00
CA GLN A 286 51.49 -1.34 0.37
C GLN A 286 50.85 -1.87 -0.92
N THR A 287 51.62 -2.59 -1.74
CA THR A 287 51.14 -3.18 -3.00
C THR A 287 50.07 -4.22 -2.73
N VAL A 288 50.30 -5.11 -1.76
CA VAL A 288 49.36 -6.18 -1.42
C VAL A 288 48.14 -5.65 -0.65
N SER A 289 48.30 -4.65 0.22
CA SER A 289 47.18 -3.96 0.86
C SER A 289 46.28 -3.24 -0.16
N VAL A 290 46.86 -2.57 -1.17
CA VAL A 290 46.08 -1.95 -2.25
C VAL A 290 45.41 -3.01 -3.14
N ALA A 291 46.08 -4.13 -3.41
CA ALA A 291 45.50 -5.25 -4.14
C ALA A 291 44.26 -5.81 -3.42
N TYR A 292 44.42 -6.20 -2.14
CA TYR A 292 43.34 -6.69 -1.29
C TYR A 292 42.15 -5.70 -1.22
N LEU A 293 42.44 -4.42 -1.00
CA LEU A 293 41.43 -3.36 -0.94
C LEU A 293 40.60 -3.28 -2.23
N ARG A 294 41.27 -3.31 -3.39
CA ARG A 294 40.61 -3.19 -4.70
C ARG A 294 39.85 -4.45 -5.10
N LEU A 295 40.32 -5.63 -4.71
CA LEU A 295 39.57 -6.88 -4.86
C LEU A 295 38.24 -6.82 -4.10
N GLY A 296 38.27 -6.44 -2.81
CA GLY A 296 37.04 -6.29 -2.01
C GLY A 296 36.08 -5.23 -2.56
N ILE A 297 36.58 -4.14 -3.15
CA ILE A 297 35.76 -3.15 -3.85
C ILE A 297 35.10 -3.77 -5.09
N HIS A 298 35.85 -4.51 -5.91
CA HIS A 298 35.36 -5.13 -7.14
C HIS A 298 34.36 -6.27 -6.89
N GLU A 299 34.57 -7.08 -5.86
CA GLU A 299 33.59 -8.08 -5.41
C GLU A 299 32.29 -7.42 -4.94
N ARG A 300 32.40 -6.39 -4.10
CA ARG A 300 31.23 -5.63 -3.65
C ARG A 300 30.50 -4.95 -4.81
N GLN A 301 31.22 -4.44 -5.81
CA GLN A 301 30.62 -3.89 -7.02
C GLN A 301 29.81 -4.94 -7.79
N LYS A 302 30.35 -6.15 -7.98
CA LYS A 302 29.61 -7.25 -8.63
C LYS A 302 28.34 -7.65 -7.88
N VAL A 303 28.37 -7.66 -6.54
CA VAL A 303 27.19 -7.91 -5.71
C VAL A 303 26.14 -6.81 -5.94
N ILE A 304 26.53 -5.54 -5.88
CA ILE A 304 25.61 -4.41 -6.13
C ILE A 304 25.04 -4.46 -7.55
N GLU A 305 25.84 -4.79 -8.56
CA GLU A 305 25.38 -4.93 -9.95
C GLU A 305 24.45 -6.14 -10.17
N GLN A 306 24.60 -7.21 -9.38
CA GLN A 306 23.68 -8.34 -9.37
C GLN A 306 22.36 -7.97 -8.68
N GLU A 307 22.42 -7.39 -7.49
CA GLU A 307 21.24 -6.89 -6.74
C GLU A 307 20.46 -5.86 -7.58
N GLN A 308 21.12 -4.96 -8.30
CA GLN A 308 20.45 -4.01 -9.19
C GLN A 308 19.71 -4.70 -10.34
N ARG A 309 20.29 -5.76 -10.95
CA ARG A 309 19.65 -6.53 -12.01
C ARG A 309 18.46 -7.35 -11.49
N GLU A 310 18.57 -7.93 -10.31
CA GLU A 310 17.47 -8.66 -9.66
C GLU A 310 16.32 -7.71 -9.28
N ASN A 311 16.63 -6.55 -8.69
CA ASN A 311 15.64 -5.51 -8.38
C ASN A 311 14.95 -4.97 -9.64
N ALA A 312 15.68 -4.77 -10.74
CA ALA A 312 15.08 -4.35 -12.02
C ALA A 312 14.09 -5.41 -12.54
N ALA A 313 14.47 -6.69 -12.55
CA ALA A 313 13.59 -7.77 -12.97
C ALA A 313 12.34 -7.90 -12.07
N ALA A 314 12.49 -7.73 -10.76
CA ALA A 314 11.36 -7.73 -9.81
C ALA A 314 10.41 -6.53 -10.04
N VAL A 315 10.94 -5.35 -10.35
CA VAL A 315 10.15 -4.16 -10.70
C VAL A 315 9.37 -4.40 -12.01
N ASP A 316 9.99 -4.98 -13.02
CA ASP A 316 9.31 -5.32 -14.29
C ASP A 316 8.20 -6.35 -14.08
N GLU A 317 8.42 -7.39 -13.25
CA GLU A 317 7.38 -8.35 -12.90
C GLU A 317 6.20 -7.68 -12.18
N LEU A 318 6.47 -6.81 -11.19
CA LEU A 318 5.44 -6.06 -10.47
C LEU A 318 4.65 -5.12 -11.39
N GLN A 319 5.29 -4.52 -12.42
CA GLN A 319 4.59 -3.73 -13.44
C GLN A 319 3.64 -4.59 -14.28
N VAL A 320 4.05 -5.80 -14.68
CA VAL A 320 3.17 -6.75 -15.38
C VAL A 320 1.99 -7.17 -14.49
N GLN A 321 2.24 -7.52 -13.22
CA GLN A 321 1.19 -7.87 -12.27
C GLN A 321 0.20 -6.71 -12.05
N LYS A 322 0.70 -5.47 -11.90
CA LYS A 322 -0.11 -4.26 -11.80
C LYS A 322 -1.05 -4.12 -13.00
N LYS A 323 -0.52 -4.23 -14.23
CA LYS A 323 -1.33 -4.12 -15.46
C LYS A 323 -2.45 -5.17 -15.52
N VAL A 324 -2.16 -6.42 -15.15
CA VAL A 324 -3.18 -7.49 -15.10
C VAL A 324 -4.29 -7.18 -14.07
N LEU A 325 -3.95 -6.54 -12.94
CA LEU A 325 -4.94 -6.10 -11.96
C LEU A 325 -5.78 -4.91 -12.44
N GLU A 326 -5.17 -3.96 -13.15
CA GLU A 326 -5.88 -2.83 -13.78
C GLU A 326 -6.87 -3.31 -14.85
N GLU A 327 -6.47 -4.23 -15.74
CA GLU A 327 -7.35 -4.86 -16.74
C GLU A 327 -8.53 -5.62 -16.10
N ARG A 328 -8.30 -6.31 -14.98
CA ARG A 328 -9.36 -6.98 -14.20
C ARG A 328 -10.32 -5.99 -13.56
N LEU A 329 -9.81 -4.88 -13.01
CA LEU A 329 -10.60 -3.83 -12.39
C LEU A 329 -11.51 -3.15 -13.43
N GLU A 330 -11.00 -2.85 -14.62
CA GLU A 330 -11.82 -2.37 -15.74
C GLU A 330 -12.91 -3.36 -16.14
N ALA A 331 -12.58 -4.66 -16.23
CA ALA A 331 -13.57 -5.69 -16.57
C ALA A 331 -14.74 -5.74 -15.55
N VAL A 332 -14.42 -5.66 -14.25
CA VAL A 332 -15.42 -5.61 -13.17
C VAL A 332 -16.25 -4.31 -13.25
N GLN A 333 -15.64 -3.17 -13.51
CA GLN A 333 -16.37 -1.91 -13.70
C GLN A 333 -17.35 -1.97 -14.89
N ARG A 334 -16.91 -2.51 -16.03
CA ARG A 334 -17.77 -2.73 -17.22
C ARG A 334 -18.89 -3.74 -16.97
N GLN A 335 -18.73 -4.68 -16.03
CA GLN A 335 -19.80 -5.58 -15.61
C GLN A 335 -20.79 -4.86 -14.68
N LEU A 336 -20.29 -4.04 -13.75
CA LEU A 336 -21.13 -3.26 -12.84
C LEU A 336 -22.03 -2.27 -13.58
N THR A 337 -21.51 -1.55 -14.60
CA THR A 337 -22.34 -0.64 -15.42
C THR A 337 -23.44 -1.39 -16.18
N LYS A 338 -23.13 -2.56 -16.77
CA LYS A 338 -24.13 -3.41 -17.44
C LYS A 338 -25.24 -3.88 -16.50
N GLU A 339 -24.92 -4.30 -15.28
CA GLU A 339 -25.94 -4.68 -14.30
C GLU A 339 -26.72 -3.48 -13.76
N GLN A 340 -26.11 -2.29 -13.67
CA GLN A 340 -26.83 -1.03 -13.35
C GLN A 340 -27.81 -0.64 -14.47
N GLU A 341 -27.40 -0.71 -15.74
CA GLU A 341 -28.28 -0.47 -16.90
C GLU A 341 -29.44 -1.47 -16.93
N LYS A 342 -29.15 -2.76 -16.75
CA LYS A 342 -30.16 -3.83 -16.69
C LYS A 342 -31.15 -3.60 -15.55
N LYS A 343 -30.67 -3.20 -14.35
CA LYS A 343 -31.52 -2.82 -13.21
C LYS A 343 -32.37 -1.58 -13.51
N ALA A 344 -31.85 -0.61 -14.27
CA ALA A 344 -32.61 0.55 -14.70
C ALA A 344 -33.72 0.17 -15.71
N ARG A 345 -33.42 -0.70 -16.69
CA ARG A 345 -34.43 -1.24 -17.63
C ARG A 345 -35.54 -1.98 -16.90
N LEU A 346 -35.20 -2.94 -16.04
CA LEU A 346 -36.16 -3.69 -15.22
C LEU A 346 -37.01 -2.79 -14.32
N ARG A 347 -36.46 -1.68 -13.79
CA ARG A 347 -37.23 -0.69 -13.02
C ARG A 347 -38.21 0.09 -13.90
N ASN A 348 -37.82 0.45 -15.12
CA ASN A 348 -38.71 1.13 -16.06
C ASN A 348 -39.84 0.20 -16.52
N GLU A 349 -39.53 -1.04 -16.86
CA GLU A 349 -40.50 -2.10 -17.19
C GLU A 349 -41.49 -2.33 -16.03
N LEU A 350 -40.99 -2.41 -14.78
CA LEU A 350 -41.85 -2.51 -13.60
C LEU A 350 -42.79 -1.30 -13.47
N GLY A 351 -42.28 -0.07 -13.67
CA GLY A 351 -43.09 1.16 -13.63
C GLY A 351 -44.05 1.31 -14.82
N GLU A 352 -43.85 0.59 -15.92
CA GLU A 352 -44.84 0.45 -17.01
C GLU A 352 -45.94 -0.54 -16.63
N LEU A 353 -45.57 -1.69 -16.06
CA LEU A 353 -46.54 -2.67 -15.54
C LEU A 353 -47.37 -2.13 -14.38
N GLU A 354 -46.79 -1.33 -13.48
CA GLU A 354 -47.52 -0.66 -12.40
C GLU A 354 -48.55 0.34 -12.96
N ARG A 355 -48.18 1.16 -13.95
CA ARG A 355 -49.10 2.09 -14.63
C ARG A 355 -50.20 1.37 -15.41
N ALA A 356 -49.90 0.26 -16.07
CA ALA A 356 -50.91 -0.55 -16.76
C ALA A 356 -51.90 -1.23 -15.79
N ASN A 357 -51.46 -1.52 -14.55
CA ASN A 357 -52.31 -2.06 -13.50
C ASN A 357 -53.06 -0.99 -12.68
N ASP A 358 -52.76 0.30 -12.87
CA ASP A 358 -53.45 1.40 -12.19
C ASP A 358 -54.97 1.37 -12.51
N PRO A 359 -55.86 1.31 -11.49
CA PRO A 359 -57.31 1.33 -11.72
C PRO A 359 -57.77 2.60 -12.46
N ASP A 360 -57.16 3.76 -12.21
CA ASP A 360 -57.57 5.03 -12.84
C ASP A 360 -57.19 5.06 -14.31
N TYR A 361 -56.04 4.46 -14.67
CA TYR A 361 -55.62 4.30 -16.07
C TYR A 361 -56.53 3.33 -16.82
N ARG A 362 -56.84 2.18 -16.20
CA ARG A 362 -57.77 1.19 -16.79
C ARG A 362 -59.19 1.72 -16.93
N GLU A 363 -59.66 2.58 -16.02
CA GLU A 363 -60.95 3.23 -16.19
C GLU A 363 -60.95 4.23 -17.36
N GLN A 364 -59.87 5.00 -17.54
CA GLN A 364 -59.69 5.90 -18.68
C GLN A 364 -59.64 5.14 -20.02
N GLU A 365 -58.91 4.02 -20.07
CA GLU A 365 -58.87 3.12 -21.23
C GLU A 365 -60.26 2.56 -21.55
N GLN A 366 -60.97 2.02 -20.56
CA GLN A 366 -62.34 1.53 -20.75
C GLN A 366 -63.31 2.63 -21.23
N ARG A 367 -63.16 3.87 -20.73
CA ARG A 367 -63.93 5.03 -21.20
C ARG A 367 -63.62 5.38 -22.66
N LEU A 368 -62.39 5.18 -23.14
CA LEU A 368 -62.03 5.35 -24.55
C LEU A 368 -62.65 4.24 -25.42
N LEU A 369 -62.48 2.97 -25.03
CA LEU A 369 -63.08 1.83 -25.73
C LEU A 369 -64.61 1.94 -25.84
N ASN A 370 -65.27 2.38 -24.76
CA ASN A 370 -66.72 2.63 -24.77
C ASN A 370 -67.10 3.74 -25.77
N LYS A 371 -66.28 4.79 -25.94
CA LYS A 371 -66.51 5.85 -26.95
C LYS A 371 -66.31 5.32 -28.36
N GLU A 372 -65.26 4.54 -28.60
CA GLU A 372 -65.00 3.92 -29.92
C GLU A 372 -66.14 3.00 -30.35
N PHE A 373 -66.62 2.14 -29.44
CA PHE A 373 -67.78 1.30 -29.67
C PHE A 373 -69.06 2.13 -29.96
N SER A 374 -69.27 3.22 -29.23
CA SER A 374 -70.40 4.14 -29.48
C SER A 374 -70.32 4.80 -30.86
N VAL A 375 -69.12 5.22 -31.28
CA VAL A 375 -68.87 5.78 -32.63
C VAL A 375 -69.07 4.72 -33.71
N PHE A 376 -68.66 3.48 -33.47
CA PHE A 376 -68.90 2.36 -34.39
C PHE A 376 -70.39 2.08 -34.58
N GLN A 377 -71.17 1.99 -33.49
CA GLN A 377 -72.63 1.84 -33.56
C GLN A 377 -73.30 3.00 -34.31
N TYR A 378 -72.86 4.24 -34.08
CA TYR A 378 -73.40 5.40 -34.78
C TYR A 378 -73.10 5.36 -36.28
N ARG A 379 -71.88 4.96 -36.69
CA ARG A 379 -71.52 4.73 -38.10
C ARG A 379 -72.36 3.63 -38.73
N GLN A 380 -72.59 2.52 -38.01
CA GLN A 380 -73.45 1.43 -38.50
C GLN A 380 -74.90 1.90 -38.70
N LYS A 381 -75.43 2.72 -37.77
CA LYS A 381 -76.78 3.30 -37.88
C LYS A 381 -76.88 4.29 -39.04
N LEU A 382 -75.91 5.19 -39.21
CA LEU A 382 -75.85 6.09 -40.36
C LEU A 382 -75.83 5.30 -41.68
N HIS A 383 -75.01 4.25 -41.77
CA HIS A 383 -74.95 3.42 -42.96
C HIS A 383 -76.29 2.70 -43.25
N GLN A 384 -77.02 2.26 -42.22
CA GLN A 384 -78.37 1.74 -42.40
C GLN A 384 -79.34 2.82 -42.89
N GLU A 385 -79.31 4.02 -42.31
CA GLU A 385 -80.16 5.15 -42.74
C GLU A 385 -79.85 5.55 -44.19
N GLU A 386 -78.57 5.60 -44.59
CA GLU A 386 -78.13 5.82 -45.98
C GLU A 386 -78.72 4.75 -46.93
N ASN A 387 -78.59 3.47 -46.59
CA ASN A 387 -79.16 2.37 -47.36
C ASN A 387 -80.70 2.46 -47.47
N ASP A 388 -81.39 2.84 -46.40
CA ASP A 388 -82.85 3.01 -46.38
C ASP A 388 -83.28 4.22 -47.25
N TYR A 389 -82.53 5.33 -47.21
CA TYR A 389 -82.73 6.48 -48.10
C TYR A 389 -82.48 6.13 -49.57
N GLU A 390 -81.46 5.34 -49.88
CA GLU A 390 -81.22 4.85 -51.25
C GLU A 390 -82.37 3.97 -51.75
N GLN A 391 -82.89 3.07 -50.92
CA GLN A 391 -84.07 2.26 -51.24
C GLN A 391 -85.31 3.12 -51.51
N LEU A 392 -85.60 4.09 -50.64
CA LEU A 392 -86.72 5.03 -50.82
C LEU A 392 -86.54 5.91 -52.07
N ALA A 393 -85.32 6.35 -52.38
CA ALA A 393 -85.01 7.10 -53.59
C ALA A 393 -85.19 6.23 -54.86
N ALA A 394 -84.75 4.96 -54.83
CA ALA A 394 -84.96 4.01 -55.91
C ALA A 394 -86.45 3.68 -56.10
N GLU A 395 -87.22 3.53 -55.02
CA GLU A 395 -88.67 3.32 -55.09
C GLU A 395 -89.40 4.54 -55.68
N ARG A 396 -89.01 5.77 -55.29
CA ARG A 396 -89.52 7.01 -55.91
C ARG A 396 -89.18 7.09 -57.39
N ARG A 397 -87.96 6.73 -57.80
CA ARG A 397 -87.57 6.65 -59.22
C ARG A 397 -88.40 5.60 -59.99
N ARG A 398 -88.81 4.50 -59.35
CA ARG A 398 -89.71 3.50 -59.95
C ARG A 398 -91.18 3.96 -60.02
N ARG A 399 -91.62 4.82 -59.10
CA ARG A 399 -93.01 5.35 -59.07
C ARG A 399 -93.22 6.63 -59.89
N ALA A 400 -92.17 7.33 -60.29
CA ALA A 400 -92.26 8.50 -61.15
C ALA A 400 -92.43 8.08 -62.63
N PRO A 401 -93.52 8.48 -63.32
CA PRO A 401 -93.61 8.35 -64.77
C PRO A 401 -92.57 9.23 -65.46
N SER A 402 -92.09 8.79 -66.63
CA SER A 402 -91.19 9.57 -67.47
C SER A 402 -91.80 10.93 -67.84
N MET A 403 -91.26 12.00 -67.27
CA MET A 403 -91.50 13.39 -67.67
C MET A 403 -90.13 14.03 -67.93
N ALA A 404 -89.83 14.27 -69.20
CA ALA A 404 -88.57 14.83 -69.65
C ALA A 404 -88.60 16.37 -69.69
N LEU A 405 -87.41 16.95 -69.86
CA LEU A 405 -87.09 18.35 -70.22
C LEU A 405 -87.27 19.44 -69.15
N GLY A 406 -86.17 20.19 -68.95
CA GLY A 406 -86.06 21.40 -68.14
C GLY A 406 -84.63 21.94 -68.18
N ASN A 407 -84.34 22.81 -69.15
CA ASN A 407 -82.98 23.27 -69.49
C ASN A 407 -82.46 24.42 -68.60
N LEU A 408 -81.13 24.41 -68.37
CA LEU A 408 -80.24 25.57 -68.13
C LEU A 408 -80.39 26.38 -66.80
N PRO A 409 -79.36 27.19 -66.40
CA PRO A 409 -78.00 27.30 -66.94
C PRO A 409 -76.87 27.07 -65.90
N THR A 410 -75.66 26.91 -66.43
CA THR A 410 -74.37 26.92 -65.72
C THR A 410 -74.12 28.24 -64.99
N GLN A 411 -73.62 28.20 -63.74
CA GLN A 411 -72.94 29.36 -63.16
C GLN A 411 -71.68 28.93 -62.39
N ASN A 412 -70.53 29.45 -62.84
CA ASN A 412 -69.24 29.31 -62.15
C ASN A 412 -69.28 30.02 -60.80
N GLY A 413 -68.79 29.37 -59.74
CA GLY A 413 -68.69 29.93 -58.40
C GLY A 413 -67.58 29.27 -57.60
N GLY A 414 -66.33 29.46 -58.01
CA GLY A 414 -65.17 28.91 -57.30
C GLY A 414 -64.92 29.68 -55.99
N TYR A 415 -64.92 28.97 -54.86
CA TYR A 415 -64.40 29.47 -53.59
C TYR A 415 -63.34 28.53 -53.03
N SER A 416 -62.12 29.07 -52.95
CA SER A 416 -60.94 28.42 -52.38
C SER A 416 -60.99 28.53 -50.85
N CYS A 417 -61.02 27.39 -50.17
CA CYS A 417 -60.72 27.33 -48.73
C CYS A 417 -59.21 27.20 -48.54
N ARG A 418 -58.55 28.26 -48.05
CA ARG A 418 -57.20 28.17 -47.49
C ARG A 418 -57.24 27.40 -46.15
N PRO A 419 -56.27 26.52 -45.86
CA PRO A 419 -55.95 26.17 -44.48
C PRO A 419 -55.34 27.38 -43.77
N ARG A 420 -55.49 27.42 -42.44
CA ARG A 420 -54.84 28.40 -41.56
C ARG A 420 -53.79 27.65 -40.74
N GLU A 421 -52.59 28.20 -40.67
CA GLU A 421 -51.51 27.76 -39.78
C GLU A 421 -51.85 28.01 -38.31
#